data_AF-A0AAE8IE23-F1
#
_entry.id   AF-A0AAE8IE23-F1
#
_cell.length_a   1.000
_cell.length_b   1.000
_cell.length_c   1.000
_cell.angle_alpha   90.00
_cell.angle_beta   90.00
_cell.angle_gamma   90.00
#
_symmetry.space_group_name_H-M   'P 1'
#
loop_
_entity.id
_entity.type
_entity.pdbx_description
1 polymer ?
#
loop_
_entity_poly.entity_id
_entity_poly.type
_entity_poly.pdbx_seq_one_letter_code
_entity_poly.pdbx_strand_id
1 'polypeptide(L)'
;MRWNALALIFAIGLSPSAQAASTTTYTYDALGRLVASSTTGTANNGVQVNTTYDAADNRQTYKVTGSTSKLVVIPINGMSVIPISD
;
A
#
# COMPACT_ATOMS: atom_id res chain seq x y z
N MET A 1 -25.66 -25.65 -54.35
CA MET A 1 -26.24 -25.43 -53.00
C MET A 1 -25.12 -25.50 -51.98
N ARG A 2 -25.03 -24.49 -51.11
CA ARG A 2 -23.96 -24.28 -50.10
C ARG A 2 -24.35 -24.97 -48.79
N TRP A 3 -23.42 -25.58 -48.05
CA TRP A 3 -23.38 -25.60 -46.57
C TRP A 3 -22.08 -26.26 -46.06
N ASN A 4 -21.04 -25.50 -45.73
CA ASN A 4 -20.65 -24.94 -44.42
C ASN A 4 -19.67 -25.81 -43.63
N ALA A 5 -18.42 -25.33 -43.58
CA ALA A 5 -17.36 -25.78 -42.70
C ALA A 5 -17.73 -25.59 -41.22
N LEU A 6 -17.37 -26.55 -40.36
CA LEU A 6 -17.31 -26.36 -38.93
C LEU A 6 -15.84 -26.50 -38.50
N ALA A 7 -15.19 -25.35 -38.43
CA ALA A 7 -13.86 -25.20 -37.89
C ALA A 7 -13.88 -25.45 -36.37
N LEU A 8 -12.93 -26.27 -35.91
CA LEU A 8 -12.54 -26.42 -34.51
C LEU A 8 -12.12 -25.05 -33.96
N ILE A 9 -12.74 -24.57 -32.87
CA ILE A 9 -12.19 -23.46 -32.08
C ILE A 9 -12.17 -23.88 -30.61
N PHE A 10 -10.97 -24.22 -30.15
CA PHE A 10 -10.64 -24.46 -28.75
C PHE A 10 -10.52 -23.10 -28.04
N ALA A 11 -11.60 -22.67 -27.39
CA ALA A 11 -11.57 -21.46 -26.58
C ALA A 11 -11.00 -21.77 -25.19
N ILE A 12 -9.67 -21.78 -25.06
CA ILE A 12 -9.03 -21.66 -23.75
C ILE A 12 -9.24 -20.21 -23.31
N GLY A 13 -10.18 -19.99 -22.40
CA GLY A 13 -10.38 -18.68 -21.80
C GLY A 13 -9.10 -18.23 -21.10
N LEU A 14 -8.45 -17.18 -21.60
CA LEU A 14 -7.46 -16.44 -20.85
C LEU A 14 -8.16 -15.82 -19.64
N SER A 15 -7.98 -16.41 -18.46
CA SER A 15 -8.25 -15.70 -17.22
C SER A 15 -7.30 -14.50 -17.16
N PRO A 16 -7.79 -13.25 -17.05
CA PRO A 16 -6.90 -12.12 -16.83
C PRO A 16 -6.16 -12.37 -15.52
N SER A 17 -4.82 -12.46 -15.59
CA SER A 17 -4.02 -12.47 -14.37
C SER A 17 -4.23 -11.12 -13.68
N ALA A 18 -4.72 -11.13 -12.45
CA ALA A 18 -4.84 -9.92 -11.64
C ALA A 18 -3.42 -9.42 -11.33
N GLN A 19 -2.88 -8.53 -12.17
CA GLN A 19 -1.57 -7.91 -11.99
C GLN A 19 -1.69 -6.72 -11.02
N ALA A 20 -2.11 -6.98 -9.79
CA ALA A 20 -1.99 -6.03 -8.70
C ALA A 20 -0.63 -6.26 -8.02
N ALA A 21 0.44 -5.75 -8.63
CA ALA A 21 1.77 -5.78 -8.02
C ALA A 21 1.99 -4.47 -7.25
N SER A 22 2.25 -4.58 -5.95
CA SER A 22 2.79 -3.49 -5.13
C SER A 22 4.16 -3.90 -4.61
N THR A 23 5.08 -2.94 -4.58
CA THR A 23 6.41 -3.09 -3.99
C THR A 23 6.51 -2.14 -2.81
N THR A 24 6.85 -2.68 -1.64
CA THR A 24 7.15 -1.87 -0.45
C THR A 24 8.63 -1.97 -0.14
N THR A 25 9.29 -0.81 -0.12
CA THR A 25 10.71 -0.68 0.25
C THR A 25 10.79 -0.29 1.71
N TYR A 26 11.62 -1.01 2.48
CA TYR A 26 11.88 -0.75 3.89
C TYR A 26 13.32 -0.29 4.09
N THR A 27 13.50 0.78 4.86
CA THR A 27 14.80 1.33 5.21
C THR A 27 15.01 1.20 6.70
N TYR A 28 16.18 0.67 7.07
CA TYR A 28 16.56 0.43 8.46
C TYR A 28 17.72 1.32 8.88
N ASP A 29 17.80 1.65 10.17
CA ASP A 29 18.98 2.26 10.76
C ASP A 29 20.07 1.22 11.06
N ALA A 30 21.22 1.69 11.59
CA ALA A 30 22.34 0.83 11.94
C ALA A 30 22.02 -0.19 13.05
N LEU A 31 20.95 0.03 13.82
CA LEU A 31 20.49 -0.89 14.86
C LEU A 31 19.48 -1.90 14.30
N GLY A 32 19.12 -1.81 13.02
CA GLY A 32 18.16 -2.70 12.37
C GLY A 32 16.69 -2.31 12.59
N ARG A 33 16.41 -1.08 13.04
CA ARG A 33 15.04 -0.60 13.28
C ARG A 33 14.50 0.08 12.04
N LEU A 34 13.19 -0.07 11.78
CA LEU A 34 12.53 0.51 10.60
C LEU A 34 12.40 2.02 10.76
N VAL A 35 13.08 2.79 9.89
CA VAL A 35 13.04 4.26 9.89
C VAL A 35 12.21 4.84 8.74
N ALA A 36 12.02 4.09 7.65
CA ALA A 36 11.14 4.50 6.57
C ALA A 36 10.55 3.31 5.81
N SER A 37 9.32 3.49 5.30
CA SER A 37 8.74 2.57 4.31
C SER A 37 8.06 3.36 3.19
N SER A 38 8.25 2.91 1.95
CA SER A 38 7.61 3.52 0.77
C SER A 38 6.95 2.43 -0.07
N THR A 39 5.68 2.64 -0.45
CA THR A 39 4.94 1.68 -1.29
C THR A 39 4.68 2.27 -2.67
N THR A 40 4.93 1.49 -3.71
CA THR A 40 4.66 1.81 -5.11
C THR A 40 3.89 0.67 -5.77
N GLY A 41 3.06 0.95 -6.77
CA GLY A 41 2.30 -0.05 -7.52
C GLY A 41 0.81 0.27 -7.51
N THR A 42 -0.02 -0.70 -7.13
CA THR A 42 -1.48 -0.53 -7.13
C THR A 42 -1.99 -0.05 -5.78
N ALA A 43 -1.94 -0.90 -4.76
CA ALA A 43 -2.41 -0.57 -3.43
C ALA A 43 -1.41 0.34 -2.69
N ASN A 44 -1.92 1.40 -2.03
CA ASN A 44 -1.15 2.37 -1.25
C ASN A 44 0.00 3.02 -2.04
N ASN A 45 -0.19 3.18 -3.35
CA ASN A 45 0.80 3.77 -4.23
C ASN A 45 1.16 5.20 -3.81
N GLY A 46 2.44 5.46 -3.63
CA GLY A 46 2.96 6.77 -3.21
C GLY A 46 2.87 7.03 -1.71
N VAL A 47 2.34 6.10 -0.92
CA VAL A 47 2.31 6.22 0.54
C VAL A 47 3.72 6.03 1.10
N GLN A 48 4.14 6.98 1.93
CA GLN A 48 5.42 6.98 2.62
C GLN A 48 5.21 7.12 4.12
N VAL A 49 5.99 6.38 4.87
CA VAL A 49 6.01 6.42 6.33
C VAL A 49 7.42 6.69 6.80
N ASN A 50 7.58 7.65 7.70
CA ASN A 50 8.83 7.93 8.39
C ASN A 50 8.66 7.76 9.89
N THR A 51 9.63 7.10 10.50
CA THR A 51 9.63 6.78 11.93
C THR A 51 10.96 7.20 12.55
N THR A 52 10.90 7.85 13.72
CA THR A 52 12.08 8.17 14.53
C THR A 52 11.97 7.53 15.91
N TYR A 53 13.12 7.24 16.50
CA TYR A 53 13.23 6.61 17.81
C TYR A 53 14.10 7.47 18.73
N ASP A 54 13.81 7.43 20.03
CA ASP A 54 14.70 7.98 21.05
C ASP A 54 15.84 7.01 21.39
N ALA A 55 16.72 7.44 22.30
CA ALA A 55 17.85 6.64 22.77
C ALA A 55 17.43 5.43 23.62
N ALA A 56 16.20 5.40 24.13
CA ALA A 56 15.63 4.29 24.90
C ALA A 56 14.78 3.34 24.02
N ASP A 57 14.91 3.46 22.70
CA ASP A 57 14.20 2.66 21.70
C ASP A 57 12.69 2.94 21.56
N ASN A 58 12.17 3.98 22.20
CA ASN A 58 10.78 4.34 22.03
C ASN A 58 10.58 5.07 20.70
N ARG A 59 9.50 4.72 19.99
CA ARG A 59 9.09 5.44 18.78
C ARG A 59 8.63 6.85 19.15
N GLN A 60 9.41 7.86 18.79
CA GLN A 60 9.07 9.27 19.01
C GLN A 60 8.08 9.81 17.98
N THR A 61 8.22 9.42 16.71
CA THR A 61 7.36 9.93 15.63
C THR A 61 6.92 8.82 14.70
N TYR A 62 5.73 8.97 14.12
CA TYR A 62 5.20 8.12 13.07
C TYR A 62 4.42 8.97 12.07
N LYS A 63 5.06 9.34 10.98
CA LYS A 63 4.50 10.27 9.99
C LYS A 63 4.14 9.51 8.72
N VAL A 64 2.86 9.51 8.38
CA VAL A 64 2.34 8.98 7.11
C VAL A 64 2.09 10.13 6.15
N THR A 65 2.49 10.00 4.89
CA THR A 65 2.28 11.00 3.82
C THR A 65 1.83 10.27 2.55
N GLY A 66 1.05 10.94 1.70
CA GLY A 66 0.53 10.36 0.45
C GLY A 66 -0.66 9.42 0.61
N SER A 67 -1.17 9.25 1.83
CA SER A 67 -2.43 8.52 2.07
C SER A 67 -3.62 9.34 1.59
N THR A 68 -4.56 8.69 0.91
CA THR A 68 -5.87 9.27 0.55
C THR A 68 -6.76 9.44 1.78
N SER A 69 -6.56 8.64 2.84
CA SER A 69 -7.30 8.80 4.10
C SER A 69 -6.77 10.00 4.90
N LYS A 70 -7.64 10.96 5.16
CA LYS A 70 -7.36 12.09 6.06
C LYS A 70 -7.90 11.77 7.46
N LEU A 71 -7.09 12.02 8.47
CA LEU A 71 -7.43 11.80 9.87
C LEU A 71 -7.07 13.06 10.65
N VAL A 72 -7.98 13.56 11.48
CA VAL A 72 -7.70 14.67 12.39
C VAL A 72 -7.49 14.09 13.78
N VAL A 73 -6.31 14.32 14.35
CA VAL A 73 -5.95 13.90 15.71
C VAL A 73 -6.05 15.10 16.64
N ILE A 74 -6.91 15.02 17.65
CA ILE A 74 -6.92 15.96 18.76
C ILE A 74 -6.00 15.40 19.86
N PRO A 75 -4.93 16.10 20.25
CA PRO A 75 -4.01 15.61 21.26
C PRO A 75 -4.63 15.69 22.66
N ILE A 76 -5.34 14.64 23.07
CA ILE A 76 -5.78 14.41 24.47
C ILE A 76 -5.10 13.16 25.04
N ASN A 77 -3.76 13.10 25.06
CA ASN A 77 -2.99 12.02 25.70
C ASN A 77 -3.51 10.59 25.40
N GLY A 78 -3.98 10.33 24.18
CA GLY A 78 -4.68 9.09 23.83
C GLY A 78 -5.44 9.18 22.51
N MET A 79 -4.69 9.42 21.43
CA MET A 79 -5.04 9.24 20.00
C MET A 79 -6.52 8.92 19.65
N SER A 80 -7.46 9.84 19.89
CA SER A 80 -8.77 9.76 19.25
C SER A 80 -8.62 10.19 17.80
N VAL A 81 -8.71 9.22 16.90
CA VAL A 81 -8.71 9.41 15.46
C VAL A 81 -10.16 9.54 15.01
N ILE A 82 -10.54 10.72 14.52
CA ILE A 82 -11.85 10.89 13.85
C ILE A 82 -11.62 10.71 12.35
N PRO A 83 -12.11 9.62 11.74
CA PRO A 83 -12.08 9.49 10.29
C PRO A 83 -12.96 10.57 9.68
N ILE A 84 -12.42 11.30 8.70
CA ILE A 84 -13.25 12.12 7.82
C ILE A 84 -13.47 11.32 6.54
N SER A 85 -14.74 11.12 6.18
CA SER A 85 -15.09 10.69 4.83
C SER A 85 -14.86 11.87 3.88
N ASP A 86 -14.42 11.59 2.65
CA ASP A 86 -14.46 12.58 1.57
C ASP A 86 -15.90 13.09 1.32
#